data_AF-A0A2V6G8W3-F1
#
_entry.id   AF-A0A2V6G8W3-F1
#
_cell.length_a   1.000
_cell.length_b   1.000
_cell.length_c   1.000
_cell.angle_alpha   90.00
_cell.angle_beta   90.00
_cell.angle_gamma   90.00
#
_symmetry.space_group_name_H-M   'P 1'
#
loop_
_entity.id
_entity.type
_entity.pdbx_description
1 polymer ?
#
loop_
_entity_poly.entity_id
_entity_poly.type
_entity_poly.pdbx_seq_one_letter_code
_entity_poly.pdbx_strand_id
1 'polypeptide(L)'
;MKRPFDLIICDMMMPRMGGEMFYWAVTRIRFAARQRFIFFTGHKHRPAIGFFFRRVNATVLYKPFKLAALDSAIREVFRKLG
;
A
#
# COMPACT_ATOMS: atom_id res chain seq x y z
N MET A 1 13.11 -21.79 -2.48
CA MET A 1 11.77 -21.20 -2.20
C MET A 1 11.98 -19.72 -1.84
N LYS A 2 11.30 -18.76 -2.48
CA LYS A 2 11.48 -17.33 -2.18
C LYS A 2 10.78 -16.96 -0.87
N ARG A 3 11.46 -16.21 0.01
CA ARG A 3 10.86 -15.71 1.26
C ARG A 3 9.77 -14.67 0.95
N PRO A 4 8.68 -14.62 1.73
CA PRO A 4 7.68 -13.57 1.57
C PRO A 4 8.28 -12.20 1.92
N PHE A 5 7.77 -11.15 1.28
CA PHE A 5 8.12 -9.78 1.65
C PHE A 5 7.42 -9.38 2.95
N ASP A 6 8.15 -8.75 3.85
CA ASP A 6 7.63 -8.25 5.13
C ASP A 6 6.88 -6.92 4.96
N LEU A 7 7.19 -6.18 3.90
CA LEU A 7 6.55 -4.92 3.53
C LEU A 7 6.50 -4.76 2.01
N ILE A 8 5.45 -4.13 1.49
CA ILE A 8 5.29 -3.80 0.08
C ILE A 8 4.99 -2.31 -0.04
N ILE A 9 5.87 -1.58 -0.72
CA ILE A 9 5.66 -0.18 -1.08
C ILE A 9 5.17 -0.14 -2.53
N CYS A 10 4.02 0.47 -2.78
CA CYS A 10 3.36 0.42 -4.08
C CYS A 10 2.87 1.79 -4.54
N ASP A 11 3.26 2.23 -5.73
CA ASP A 11 2.66 3.42 -6.35
C ASP A 11 1.24 3.10 -6.84
N MET A 12 0.30 4.02 -6.64
CA MET A 12 -1.05 3.86 -7.16
C MET A 12 -1.10 3.96 -8.68
N MET A 13 -0.27 4.83 -9.25
CA MET A 13 -0.24 5.11 -10.68
C MET A 13 0.94 4.37 -11.32
N MET A 14 0.67 3.23 -11.95
CA MET A 14 1.67 2.44 -12.66
C MET A 14 1.16 2.06 -14.06
N PRO A 15 2.01 2.03 -15.09
CA PRO A 15 1.61 1.57 -16.42
C PRO A 15 1.13 0.12 -16.40
N ARG A 16 0.16 -0.23 -17.25
CA ARG A 16 -0.43 -1.57 -17.45
C ARG A 16 -1.24 -2.12 -16.27
N MET A 17 -0.79 -1.95 -15.03
CA MET A 17 -1.45 -2.43 -13.83
C MET A 17 -1.31 -1.42 -12.69
N GLY A 18 -2.40 -0.78 -12.29
CA GLY A 18 -2.40 0.15 -11.15
C GLY A 18 -2.22 -0.54 -9.80
N GLY A 19 -1.85 0.23 -8.78
CA GLY A 19 -1.57 -0.29 -7.43
C GLY A 19 -2.77 -1.02 -6.80
N GLU A 20 -4.00 -0.60 -7.09
CA GLU A 20 -5.21 -1.31 -6.66
C GLU A 20 -5.29 -2.72 -7.27
N MET A 21 -5.11 -2.86 -8.59
CA MET A 21 -5.16 -4.16 -9.25
C MET A 21 -4.04 -5.08 -8.76
N PHE A 22 -2.84 -4.53 -8.55
CA PHE A 22 -1.71 -5.26 -8.00
C PHE A 22 -2.01 -5.78 -6.58
N TYR A 23 -2.59 -4.93 -5.72
CA TYR A 23 -3.01 -5.35 -4.38
C TYR A 23 -3.98 -6.53 -4.41
N TRP A 24 -5.01 -6.48 -5.28
CA TRP A 24 -5.97 -7.57 -5.39
C TRP A 24 -5.32 -8.86 -5.92
N ALA A 25 -4.42 -8.75 -6.91
CA ALA A 25 -3.69 -9.91 -7.43
C ALA A 25 -2.82 -10.58 -6.35
N VAL A 26 -2.08 -9.80 -5.58
CA VAL A 26 -1.21 -10.30 -4.50
C VAL A 26 -2.03 -10.93 -3.37
N THR A 27 -3.07 -10.23 -2.90
CA THR A 27 -3.87 -10.69 -1.75
C THR A 27 -4.74 -11.90 -2.05
N ARG A 28 -5.12 -12.12 -3.32
CA ARG A 28 -5.76 -13.37 -3.77
C ARG A 28 -4.87 -14.60 -3.61
N ILE A 29 -3.57 -14.44 -3.85
CA ILE A 29 -2.60 -15.54 -3.75
C ILE A 29 -2.08 -15.67 -2.30
N ARG A 30 -1.89 -14.54 -1.62
CA ARG A 30 -1.34 -14.47 -0.26
C ARG A 30 -2.13 -13.51 0.60
N PHE A 31 -3.16 -14.02 1.27
CA PHE A 31 -4.02 -13.23 2.15
C PHE A 31 -3.23 -12.45 3.21
N ALA A 32 -2.17 -13.04 3.78
CA ALA A 32 -1.31 -12.41 4.78
C ALA A 32 -0.56 -11.15 4.29
N ALA A 33 -0.47 -10.91 2.98
CA ALA A 33 0.14 -9.70 2.43
C ALA A 33 -0.78 -8.47 2.56
N ARG A 34 -2.09 -8.65 2.82
CA ARG A 34 -3.10 -7.59 2.88
C ARG A 34 -2.72 -6.42 3.79
N GLN A 35 -2.10 -6.71 4.93
CA GLN A 35 -1.73 -5.72 5.94
C GLN A 35 -0.32 -5.13 5.72
N ARG A 36 0.42 -5.59 4.70
CA ARG A 36 1.83 -5.25 4.48
C ARG A 36 2.05 -4.12 3.46
N PHE A 37 0.97 -3.51 2.96
CA PHE A 37 1.05 -2.49 1.91
C PHE A 37 1.15 -1.08 2.47
N ILE A 38 2.06 -0.29 1.89
CA ILE A 38 2.06 1.18 1.94
C ILE A 38 1.87 1.69 0.51
N PHE A 39 0.81 2.46 0.28
CA PHE A 39 0.55 3.05 -1.03
C PHE A 39 1.09 4.46 -1.14
N PHE A 40 1.72 4.79 -2.26
CA PHE A 40 2.10 6.15 -2.60
C PHE A 40 1.13 6.72 -3.64
N THR A 41 0.71 7.96 -3.49
CA THR A 41 -0.11 8.64 -4.50
C THR A 41 0.13 10.14 -4.55
N GLY A 42 0.26 10.72 -5.74
CA GLY A 42 0.24 12.17 -5.93
C GLY A 42 -1.16 12.77 -6.03
N HIS A 43 -2.21 11.93 -6.06
CA HIS A 43 -3.58 12.36 -6.33
C HIS A 43 -4.41 12.29 -5.05
N LYS A 44 -4.68 13.44 -4.43
CA LYS A 44 -5.52 13.56 -3.21
C LYS A 44 -7.02 13.48 -3.48
N HIS A 45 -7.47 13.67 -4.72
CA HIS A 45 -8.89 13.96 -5.02
C HIS A 45 -9.55 13.02 -6.04
N ARG A 46 -9.10 11.77 -6.19
CA ARG A 46 -9.83 10.78 -7.01
C ARG A 46 -10.76 9.94 -6.12
N PRO A 47 -12.09 10.06 -6.22
CA PRO A 47 -13.03 9.37 -5.34
C PRO A 47 -12.87 7.84 -5.33
N ALA A 48 -12.60 7.24 -6.49
CA ALA A 48 -12.38 5.80 -6.62
C ALA A 48 -11.17 5.31 -5.80
N ILE A 49 -10.05 6.05 -5.84
CA ILE A 49 -8.84 5.74 -5.05
C ILE A 49 -9.13 5.88 -3.56
N GLY A 50 -9.87 6.93 -3.17
CA GLY A 50 -10.28 7.13 -1.78
C GLY A 50 -11.19 6.01 -1.25
N PHE A 51 -12.11 5.51 -2.07
CA PHE A 51 -12.96 4.36 -1.74
C PHE A 51 -12.12 3.10 -1.52
N PHE A 52 -11.17 2.82 -2.43
CA PHE A 52 -10.23 1.70 -2.29
C PHE A 52 -9.46 1.77 -0.97
N PHE A 53 -8.86 2.92 -0.64
CA PHE A 53 -8.09 3.08 0.59
C PHE A 53 -8.92 2.80 1.85
N ARG A 54 -10.16 3.29 1.91
CA ARG A 54 -11.07 3.00 3.02
C ARG A 54 -11.42 1.52 3.09
N ARG A 55 -11.77 0.91 1.96
CA ARG A 55 -12.18 -0.51 1.87
C ARG A 55 -11.12 -1.47 2.40
N VAL A 56 -9.85 -1.15 2.17
CA VAL A 56 -8.72 -2.03 2.55
C VAL A 56 -8.02 -1.59 3.83
N ASN A 57 -8.46 -0.49 4.45
CA ASN A 57 -7.79 0.18 5.57
C ASN A 57 -6.30 0.43 5.27
N ALA A 58 -6.04 1.04 4.10
CA ALA A 58 -4.69 1.24 3.57
C ALA A 58 -3.86 2.23 4.41
N THR A 59 -2.57 1.92 4.59
CA THR A 59 -1.57 2.93 4.93
C THR A 59 -1.15 3.65 3.65
N VAL A 60 -1.27 4.97 3.62
CA VAL A 60 -1.10 5.78 2.40
C VAL A 60 -0.19 6.98 2.67
N LEU A 61 0.80 7.19 1.80
CA LEU A 61 1.61 8.41 1.75
C LEU A 61 1.27 9.23 0.51
N TYR A 62 0.93 10.49 0.73
CA TYR A 62 0.65 11.43 -0.35
C TYR A 62 1.94 12.13 -0.79
N LYS A 63 2.28 12.03 -2.07
CA LYS A 63 3.45 12.69 -2.65
C LYS A 63 3.19 14.21 -2.79
N PRO A 64 4.22 15.06 -2.61
CA PRO A 64 5.53 14.74 -2.05
C PRO A 64 5.46 14.52 -0.53
N PHE A 65 6.31 13.63 0.00
CA PHE A 65 6.45 13.38 1.44
C PHE A 65 7.93 13.31 1.85
N LYS A 66 8.21 13.59 3.13
CA LYS A 66 9.56 13.49 3.71
C LYS A 66 9.87 12.04 4.10
N LEU A 67 11.15 11.67 4.16
CA LEU A 67 11.59 10.34 4.60
C LEU A 67 11.08 9.97 6.01
N ALA A 68 10.95 10.93 6.92
CA ALA A 68 10.38 10.70 8.24
C ALA A 68 8.93 10.18 8.20
N ALA A 69 8.13 10.59 7.20
CA ALA A 69 6.78 10.08 7.02
C ALA A 69 6.79 8.63 6.53
N LEU A 70 7.77 8.26 5.69
CA LEU A 70 7.98 6.88 5.26
C LEU A 70 8.39 5.99 6.43
N ASP A 71 9.37 6.42 7.24
CA ASP A 71 9.78 5.67 8.44
C ASP A 71 8.60 5.45 9.41
N SER A 72 7.79 6.48 9.63
CA SER A 72 6.58 6.40 10.46
C SER A 72 5.56 5.39 9.91
N ALA A 73 5.31 5.39 8.59
CA ALA A 73 4.39 4.46 7.94
C ALA A 73 4.90 3.01 8.00
N ILE A 74 6.21 2.80 7.86
CA ILE A 74 6.84 1.48 8.02
C ILE A 74 6.60 0.96 9.44
N ARG A 75 6.88 1.77 10.47
CA ARG A 75 6.65 1.41 11.88
C ARG A 75 5.18 1.13 12.16
N GLU A 76 4.26 1.89 11.57
CA GLU A 76 2.82 1.65 11.68
C GLU A 76 2.43 0.27 11.14
N VAL A 77 2.91 -0.10 9.95
CA VAL A 77 2.63 -1.42 9.37
C VAL A 77 3.19 -2.54 10.25
N PHE A 78 4.43 -2.43 10.72
CA PHE A 78 4.99 -3.45 11.61
C PHE A 78 4.24 -3.57 12.94
N ARG A 79 3.73 -2.46 13.50
CA ARG A 79 2.86 -2.51 14.69
C ARG A 79 1.51 -3.21 14.45
N LYS A 80 1.00 -3.23 13.22
CA LYS A 80 -0.25 -3.93 12.87
C LYS A 80 -0.04 -5.45 12.70
N LEU A 81 1.20 -5.89 12.49
CA LEU A 81 1.56 -7.28 12.23
C LEU A 81 2.01 -8.04 13.49
N GLY A 82 2.36 -7.31 14.56
CA GLY A 82 2.57 -7.85 15.91
C GLY A 82 1.30 -7.80 16.74
#